data_AF-A0A9P8BEG1-F1
#
_entry.id   AF-A0A9P8BEG1-F1
#
_cell.length_a   1.000
_cell.length_b   1.000
_cell.length_c   1.000
_cell.angle_alpha   90.00
_cell.angle_beta   90.00
_cell.angle_gamma   90.00
#
_symmetry.space_group_name_H-M   'P 1'
#
loop_
_entity.id
_entity.type
_entity.pdbx_description
1 polymer ?
#
loop_
_entity_poly.entity_id
_entity_poly.type
_entity_poly.pdbx_seq_one_letter_code
_entity_poly.pdbx_strand_id
1 'polypeptide(L)'
;MFTPKQRPAVMISQVGTIGWVATIAWSIMAFGVLPVFRTYLLPWGIYNLYIFLISYLNHNDPKLPHWETSEFTFVRGALSTFDRDLMGGPGTFAKITHWFAATMSHSFCEVHVVHHICSKIPHYHSHEAKKHVYALLKEHGINLQGNPATWTEAIRVATECKFVEDEGGVRFYKNAKGQAALVPVFSSNNGKAD
;
A
#
# COMPACT_ATOMS: atom_id res chain seq x y z
N MET A 1 -6.57 -0.25 -19.96
CA MET A 1 -5.95 -1.25 -20.84
C MET A 1 -4.73 -0.65 -21.55
N PHE A 2 -3.74 -1.45 -21.95
CA PHE A 2 -2.48 -0.98 -22.54
C PHE A 2 -2.66 -0.36 -23.94
N THR A 3 -1.88 0.68 -24.24
CA THR A 3 -1.86 1.33 -25.56
C THR A 3 -1.02 0.55 -26.56
N PRO A 4 -1.22 0.71 -27.89
CA PRO A 4 -0.40 0.04 -28.90
C PRO A 4 1.11 0.29 -28.74
N LYS A 5 1.51 1.47 -28.25
CA LYS A 5 2.91 1.84 -28.01
C LYS A 5 3.58 1.02 -26.90
N GLN A 6 2.80 0.46 -25.97
CA GLN A 6 3.30 -0.37 -24.86
C GLN A 6 3.48 -1.85 -25.23
N ARG A 7 3.03 -2.27 -26.42
CA ARG A 7 3.12 -3.68 -26.87
C ARG A 7 4.52 -4.28 -26.73
N PRO A 8 5.63 -3.60 -27.12
CA PRO A 8 6.97 -4.19 -26.96
C PRO A 8 7.32 -4.50 -25.51
N ALA A 9 6.98 -3.59 -24.57
CA ALA A 9 7.23 -3.79 -23.15
C ALA A 9 6.41 -4.97 -22.59
N VAL A 10 5.15 -5.12 -23.03
CA VAL A 10 4.31 -6.27 -22.67
C VAL A 10 4.93 -7.57 -23.15
N MET A 11 5.40 -7.63 -24.40
CA MET A 11 6.05 -8.83 -24.95
C MET A 11 7.34 -9.20 -24.22
N ILE A 12 8.19 -8.21 -23.92
CA ILE A 12 9.42 -8.42 -23.14
C ILE A 12 9.09 -8.98 -21.75
N SER A 13 8.08 -8.43 -21.09
CA SER A 13 7.61 -8.93 -19.80
C SER A 13 7.17 -10.39 -19.87
N GLN A 14 6.37 -10.76 -20.88
CA GLN A 14 5.94 -12.14 -21.08
C GLN A 14 7.11 -13.11 -21.31
N VAL A 15 8.06 -12.74 -22.17
CA VAL A 15 9.27 -13.56 -22.41
C VAL A 15 10.09 -13.71 -21.12
N GLY A 16 10.24 -12.63 -20.35
CA GLY A 16 10.93 -12.66 -19.06
C GLY A 16 10.25 -13.61 -18.06
N THR A 17 8.92 -13.56 -17.95
CA THR A 17 8.15 -14.48 -17.09
C THR A 17 8.30 -15.93 -17.53
N ILE A 18 8.20 -16.22 -18.83
CA ILE A 18 8.39 -17.57 -19.38
C ILE A 18 9.82 -18.07 -19.08
N GLY A 19 10.83 -17.23 -19.31
CA GLY A 19 12.22 -17.57 -19.02
C GLY A 19 12.47 -17.85 -17.53
N TRP A 20 11.85 -17.08 -16.64
CA TRP A 20 11.91 -17.29 -15.20
C TRP A 20 11.28 -18.64 -14.80
N VAL A 21 10.07 -18.96 -15.30
CA VAL A 21 9.42 -20.25 -15.05
C VAL A 21 10.25 -21.41 -15.60
N ALA A 22 10.79 -21.29 -16.81
CA ALA A 22 11.66 -22.29 -17.41
C ALA A 22 12.93 -22.52 -16.59
N THR A 23 13.52 -21.45 -16.04
CA THR A 23 14.72 -21.54 -15.18
C THR A 23 14.40 -22.30 -13.87
N ILE A 24 13.25 -22.06 -13.26
CA ILE A 24 12.80 -22.80 -12.08
C ILE A 24 12.57 -24.27 -12.43
N ALA A 25 11.87 -24.56 -13.51
CA ALA A 25 11.61 -25.94 -13.96
C ALA A 25 12.93 -26.69 -14.23
N TRP A 26 13.87 -26.05 -14.92
CA TRP A 26 15.20 -26.60 -15.16
C TRP A 26 15.97 -26.84 -13.85
N SER A 27 15.93 -25.89 -12.91
CA SER A 27 16.55 -26.04 -11.60
C SER A 27 15.96 -27.20 -10.80
N ILE A 28 14.65 -27.41 -10.87
CA ILE A 28 13.96 -28.54 -10.24
C ILE A 28 14.42 -29.86 -10.87
N MET A 29 14.56 -29.91 -12.21
CA MET A 29 15.08 -31.11 -12.89
C MET A 29 16.54 -31.41 -12.53
N ALA A 30 17.37 -30.38 -12.36
CA ALA A 30 18.79 -30.52 -12.06
C ALA A 30 19.09 -30.83 -10.58
N PHE A 31 18.37 -30.20 -9.65
CA PHE A 31 18.68 -30.23 -8.22
C PHE A 31 17.60 -30.89 -7.35
N GLY A 32 16.45 -31.23 -7.94
CA GLY A 32 15.29 -31.73 -7.23
C GLY A 32 14.40 -30.62 -6.64
N VAL A 33 13.15 -30.98 -6.32
CA VAL A 33 12.13 -30.04 -5.83
C VAL A 33 12.51 -29.42 -4.49
N LEU A 34 12.94 -30.24 -3.53
CA LEU A 34 13.10 -29.81 -2.14
C LEU A 34 14.20 -28.76 -1.94
N PRO A 35 15.40 -28.88 -2.56
CA PRO A 35 16.41 -27.83 -2.49
C PRO A 35 15.92 -26.50 -3.09
N VAL A 36 15.37 -26.52 -4.30
CA VAL A 36 14.86 -25.31 -4.98
C VAL A 36 13.74 -24.65 -4.19
N PHE A 37 12.83 -25.45 -3.63
CA PHE A 37 11.75 -24.92 -2.80
C PHE A 37 12.29 -24.18 -1.57
N ARG A 38 13.21 -24.78 -0.82
CA ARG A 38 13.72 -24.21 0.44
C ARG A 38 14.62 -23.00 0.23
N THR A 39 15.45 -22.99 -0.81
CA THR A 39 16.43 -21.92 -1.02
C THR A 39 15.90 -20.77 -1.86
N TYR A 40 14.88 -21.00 -2.69
CA TYR A 40 14.38 -20.00 -3.62
C TYR A 40 12.88 -19.74 -3.46
N LEU A 41 12.02 -20.73 -3.72
CA LEU A 41 10.56 -20.48 -3.83
C LEU A 41 9.93 -20.06 -2.50
N LEU A 42 10.36 -20.66 -1.38
CA LEU A 42 9.83 -20.32 -0.06
C LEU A 42 10.27 -18.90 0.39
N PRO A 43 11.57 -18.53 0.37
CA PRO A 43 11.97 -17.16 0.67
C PRO A 43 11.34 -16.13 -0.26
N TRP A 44 11.30 -16.41 -1.57
CA TRP A 44 10.65 -15.55 -2.56
C TRP A 44 9.15 -15.39 -2.28
N GLY A 45 8.45 -16.47 -1.97
CA GLY A 45 7.02 -16.45 -1.66
C GLY A 45 6.71 -15.66 -0.39
N ILE A 46 7.49 -15.86 0.68
CA ILE A 46 7.36 -15.10 1.93
C ILE A 46 7.58 -13.61 1.65
N TYR A 47 8.65 -13.25 0.95
CA TYR A 47 8.94 -11.86 0.62
C TYR A 47 7.79 -11.21 -0.18
N ASN A 48 7.33 -11.87 -1.25
CA ASN A 48 6.24 -11.34 -2.08
C ASN A 48 4.92 -11.23 -1.32
N LEU A 49 4.64 -12.17 -0.42
CA LEU A 49 3.46 -12.12 0.44
C LEU A 49 3.46 -10.87 1.33
N TYR A 50 4.61 -10.52 1.91
CA TYR A 50 4.73 -9.32 2.73
C TYR A 50 4.70 -8.03 1.91
N ILE A 51 5.36 -7.98 0.74
CA ILE A 51 5.27 -6.83 -0.16
C ILE A 51 3.82 -6.59 -0.58
N PHE A 52 3.10 -7.66 -0.96
CA PHE A 52 1.68 -7.57 -1.26
C PHE A 52 0.88 -7.05 -0.07
N LEU A 53 1.08 -7.61 1.12
CA LEU A 53 0.37 -7.19 2.34
C LEU A 53 0.56 -5.70 2.62
N ILE A 54 1.80 -5.21 2.52
CA ILE A 54 2.14 -3.79 2.71
C ILE A 54 1.44 -2.94 1.65
N SER A 55 1.68 -3.20 0.37
CA SER A 55 1.07 -2.42 -0.71
C SER A 55 -0.45 -2.43 -0.63
N TYR A 56 -1.05 -3.57 -0.28
CA TYR A 56 -2.49 -3.67 -0.09
C TYR A 56 -2.97 -2.81 1.08
N LEU A 57 -2.41 -2.97 2.29
CA LEU A 57 -2.91 -2.29 3.49
C LEU A 57 -2.60 -0.79 3.54
N ASN A 58 -1.47 -0.35 3.01
CA ASN A 58 -1.12 1.07 2.98
C ASN A 58 -2.00 1.85 1.99
N HIS A 59 -2.49 1.20 0.94
CA HIS A 59 -3.33 1.83 -0.10
C HIS A 59 -4.83 1.51 0.03
N ASN A 60 -5.22 0.58 0.89
CA ASN A 60 -6.62 0.20 1.07
C ASN A 60 -7.01 0.31 2.54
N ASP A 61 -8.00 1.15 2.78
CA ASP A 61 -8.69 1.28 4.06
C ASP A 61 -10.02 1.99 3.80
N PRO A 62 -11.11 1.67 4.53
CA PRO A 62 -12.38 2.35 4.33
C PRO A 62 -12.36 3.85 4.67
N LYS A 63 -11.28 4.33 5.29
CA LYS A 63 -11.07 5.76 5.57
C LYS A 63 -10.25 6.49 4.50
N LEU A 64 -9.69 5.79 3.52
CA LEU A 64 -8.93 6.45 2.44
C LEU A 64 -9.88 6.93 1.33
N PRO A 65 -9.71 8.16 0.84
CA PRO A 65 -10.53 8.70 -0.24
C PRO A 65 -10.05 8.21 -1.61
N HIS A 66 -11.03 8.04 -2.51
CA HIS A 66 -10.83 7.84 -3.94
C HIS A 66 -11.27 9.11 -4.66
N TRP A 67 -10.40 9.62 -5.51
CA TRP A 67 -10.61 10.89 -6.20
C TRP A 67 -11.07 10.64 -7.62
N GLU A 68 -12.12 11.35 -8.03
CA GLU A 68 -12.45 11.47 -9.44
C GLU A 68 -11.33 12.21 -10.18
N THR A 69 -11.23 12.00 -11.49
CA THR A 69 -10.19 12.62 -12.31
C THR A 69 -10.17 14.15 -12.17
N SER A 70 -11.35 14.78 -12.05
CA SER A 70 -11.50 16.22 -11.85
C SER A 70 -11.06 16.71 -10.46
N GLU A 71 -11.11 15.84 -9.45
CA GLU A 71 -10.73 16.16 -8.06
C GLU A 71 -9.29 15.73 -7.74
N PHE A 72 -8.66 14.94 -8.61
CA PHE A 72 -7.32 14.44 -8.36
C PHE A 72 -6.27 15.55 -8.44
N THR A 73 -5.40 15.60 -7.43
CA THR A 73 -4.13 16.33 -7.50
C THR A 73 -3.02 15.41 -7.00
N PHE A 74 -1.77 15.72 -7.36
CA PHE A 74 -0.63 14.94 -6.88
C PHE A 74 -0.62 14.82 -5.34
N VAL A 75 -0.85 15.93 -4.64
CA VAL A 75 -0.86 15.94 -3.16
C VAL A 75 -2.02 15.11 -2.60
N ARG A 76 -3.23 15.24 -3.17
CA ARG A 76 -4.39 14.41 -2.76
C ARG A 76 -4.09 12.92 -2.95
N GLY A 77 -3.52 12.56 -4.10
CA GLY A 77 -3.08 11.19 -4.39
C GLY A 77 -2.01 10.70 -3.40
N ALA A 78 -0.98 11.51 -3.16
CA ALA A 78 0.13 11.15 -2.26
C ALA A 78 -0.32 10.94 -0.81
N LEU A 79 -1.29 11.73 -0.35
CA LEU A 79 -1.89 11.60 0.99
C LEU A 79 -2.99 10.53 1.07
N SER A 80 -3.34 9.85 -0.02
CA SER A 80 -4.35 8.77 -0.04
C SER A 80 -3.74 7.42 0.30
N THR A 81 -2.90 7.40 1.32
CA THR A 81 -2.27 6.21 1.86
C THR A 81 -2.14 6.35 3.38
N PHE A 82 -1.99 5.23 4.07
CA PHE A 82 -1.65 5.22 5.49
C PHE A 82 -0.24 4.71 5.71
N ASP A 83 0.44 5.25 6.71
CA ASP A 83 1.56 4.58 7.36
C ASP A 83 1.01 3.55 8.36
N ARG A 84 1.66 2.39 8.46
CA ARG A 84 1.27 1.32 9.39
C ARG A 84 2.51 0.66 10.00
N ASP A 85 2.37 0.20 11.23
CA ASP A 85 3.41 -0.59 11.89
C ASP A 85 3.34 -2.04 11.39
N LEU A 86 4.31 -2.45 10.58
CA LEU A 86 4.31 -3.79 9.98
C LEU A 86 4.47 -4.86 11.07
N MET A 87 3.54 -5.83 11.12
CA MET A 87 3.51 -6.86 12.17
C MET A 87 3.57 -6.30 13.60
N GLY A 88 3.08 -5.08 13.81
CA GLY A 88 3.02 -4.43 15.12
C GLY A 88 1.75 -4.70 15.90
N GLY A 89 1.58 -3.93 16.98
CA GLY A 89 0.45 -4.04 17.88
C GLY A 89 0.84 -3.98 19.36
N PRO A 90 -0.13 -4.19 20.26
CA PRO A 90 0.11 -4.19 21.69
C PRO A 90 0.89 -5.43 22.15
N GLY A 91 1.69 -5.27 23.20
CA GLY A 91 2.44 -6.37 23.83
C GLY A 91 3.87 -6.52 23.33
N THR A 92 4.71 -7.18 24.14
CA THR A 92 6.14 -7.33 23.89
C THR A 92 6.45 -8.11 22.61
N PHE A 93 5.68 -9.17 22.36
CA PHE A 93 5.85 -9.97 21.14
C PHE A 93 5.64 -9.13 19.87
N ALA A 94 4.55 -8.35 19.81
CA ALA A 94 4.23 -7.49 18.68
C ALA A 94 5.28 -6.39 18.45
N LYS A 95 5.87 -5.85 19.53
CA LYS A 95 6.97 -4.88 19.44
C LYS A 95 8.24 -5.50 18.83
N ILE A 96 8.56 -6.74 19.23
CA ILE A 96 9.72 -7.47 18.71
C ILE A 96 9.52 -7.80 17.23
N THR A 97 8.34 -8.32 16.87
CA THR A 97 8.04 -8.66 15.46
C THR A 97 8.05 -7.41 14.59
N HIS A 98 7.46 -6.30 15.07
CA HIS A 98 7.51 -5.03 14.37
C HIS A 98 8.92 -4.52 14.17
N TRP A 99 9.74 -4.48 15.22
CA TRP A 99 11.12 -4.04 15.10
C TRP A 99 11.88 -4.84 14.03
N PHE A 100 11.71 -6.16 14.03
CA PHE A 100 12.32 -7.03 13.01
C PHE A 100 11.79 -6.71 11.62
N ALA A 101 10.47 -6.64 11.43
CA ALA A 101 9.85 -6.37 10.13
C ALA A 101 10.23 -4.98 9.59
N ALA A 102 10.17 -3.95 10.42
CA ALA A 102 10.55 -2.58 10.06
C ALA A 102 12.04 -2.50 9.70
N THR A 103 12.91 -3.21 10.43
CA THR A 103 14.35 -3.24 10.11
C THR A 103 14.61 -3.91 8.77
N MET A 104 14.03 -5.09 8.53
CA MET A 104 14.23 -5.86 7.30
C MET A 104 13.61 -5.21 6.06
N SER A 105 12.61 -4.36 6.24
CA SER A 105 11.92 -3.63 5.16
C SER A 105 12.36 -2.18 5.01
N HIS A 106 13.37 -1.72 5.76
CA HIS A 106 13.78 -0.31 5.80
C HIS A 106 12.63 0.66 6.11
N SER A 107 11.73 0.21 6.99
CA SER A 107 10.55 0.95 7.46
C SER A 107 9.60 1.40 6.34
N PHE A 108 9.58 0.68 5.22
CA PHE A 108 8.79 1.06 4.04
C PHE A 108 7.29 1.21 4.34
N CYS A 109 6.75 0.38 5.24
CA CYS A 109 5.34 0.45 5.65
C CYS A 109 5.05 1.64 6.57
N GLU A 110 6.03 2.04 7.38
CA GLU A 110 5.93 3.05 8.41
C GLU A 110 6.19 4.47 7.89
N VAL A 111 6.79 4.62 6.70
CA VAL A 111 7.10 5.93 6.08
C VAL A 111 6.54 6.06 4.66
N HIS A 112 5.54 5.25 4.35
CA HIS A 112 4.94 5.10 3.03
C HIS A 112 4.35 6.40 2.50
N VAL A 113 3.68 7.18 3.35
CA VAL A 113 3.11 8.49 2.99
C VAL A 113 4.21 9.43 2.46
N VAL A 114 5.34 9.49 3.16
CA VAL A 114 6.47 10.34 2.74
C VAL A 114 7.10 9.82 1.46
N HIS A 115 7.18 8.50 1.28
CA HIS A 115 7.61 7.92 0.01
C HIS A 115 6.69 8.35 -1.15
N HIS A 116 5.37 8.49 -0.94
CA HIS A 116 4.48 9.02 -1.97
C HIS A 116 4.67 10.51 -2.23
N ILE A 117 4.93 11.30 -1.19
CA ILE A 117 5.23 12.74 -1.33
C ILE A 117 6.56 12.94 -2.08
N CYS A 118 7.57 12.12 -1.77
CA CYS A 118 8.89 12.17 -2.39
C CYS A 118 9.46 10.75 -2.57
N SER A 119 9.22 10.13 -3.72
CA SER A 119 9.62 8.74 -4.00
C SER A 119 11.13 8.52 -4.07
N LYS A 120 11.91 9.61 -4.18
CA LYS A 120 13.37 9.60 -4.19
C LYS A 120 14.01 9.79 -2.81
N ILE A 121 13.20 9.92 -1.75
CA ILE A 121 13.73 10.08 -0.40
C ILE A 121 14.55 8.84 0.00
N PRO A 122 15.78 9.00 0.51
CA PRO A 122 16.51 7.88 1.05
C PRO A 122 15.88 7.41 2.38
N HIS A 123 15.85 6.10 2.61
CA HIS A 123 15.22 5.51 3.79
C HIS A 123 15.80 5.98 5.13
N TYR A 124 17.05 6.43 5.17
CA TYR A 124 17.68 6.95 6.39
C TYR A 124 17.23 8.38 6.76
N HIS A 125 16.55 9.11 5.87
CA HIS A 125 15.91 10.41 6.16
C HIS A 125 14.37 10.33 6.21
N SER A 126 13.77 9.18 5.90
CA SER A 126 12.31 9.07 5.77
C SER A 126 11.58 9.28 7.10
N HIS A 127 12.14 8.78 8.21
CA HIS A 127 11.59 8.99 9.55
C HIS A 127 11.65 10.46 9.99
N GLU A 128 12.74 11.15 9.67
CA GLU A 128 12.89 12.59 9.93
C GLU A 128 11.85 13.39 9.14
N ALA A 129 11.74 13.12 7.84
CA ALA A 129 10.73 13.75 6.99
C ALA A 129 9.30 13.46 7.47
N LYS A 130 9.01 12.22 7.88
CA LYS A 130 7.70 11.82 8.44
C LYS A 130 7.34 12.68 9.63
N LYS A 131 8.27 12.89 10.57
CA LYS A 131 8.05 13.72 11.76
C LYS A 131 7.55 15.13 11.38
N HIS A 132 8.18 15.77 10.40
CA HIS A 132 7.81 17.12 9.96
C HIS A 132 6.49 17.14 9.17
N VAL A 133 6.29 16.18 8.26
CA VAL A 133 5.03 16.04 7.51
C VAL A 133 3.85 15.81 8.45
N TYR A 134 3.97 14.90 9.42
CA TYR A 134 2.90 14.58 10.35
C TYR A 134 2.60 15.73 11.32
N ALA A 135 3.59 16.54 11.68
CA ALA A 135 3.34 17.76 12.46
C ALA A 135 2.41 18.71 11.70
N LEU A 136 2.69 18.97 10.42
CA LEU A 136 1.87 19.82 9.56
C LEU A 136 0.47 19.22 9.32
N LEU A 137 0.37 17.92 9.05
CA LEU A 137 -0.92 17.25 8.83
C LEU A 137 -1.80 17.32 10.08
N LYS A 138 -1.21 17.17 11.27
CA LYS A 138 -1.93 17.27 12.53
C LYS A 138 -2.52 18.65 12.77
N GLU A 139 -1.86 19.73 12.36
CA GLU A 139 -2.40 21.09 12.43
C GLU A 139 -3.69 21.24 11.60
N HIS A 140 -3.84 20.42 10.56
CA HIS A 140 -5.02 20.38 9.69
C HIS A 140 -6.02 19.27 10.09
N GLY A 141 -5.81 18.61 11.23
CA GLY A 141 -6.67 17.51 11.70
C GLY A 141 -6.57 16.23 10.86
N ILE A 142 -5.55 16.10 10.01
CA ILE A 142 -5.33 14.94 9.15
C ILE A 142 -4.47 13.93 9.90
N ASN A 143 -4.98 12.70 10.06
CA ASN A 143 -4.24 11.59 10.61
C ASN A 143 -4.07 10.50 9.56
N LEU A 144 -2.83 10.25 9.16
CA LEU A 144 -2.48 9.19 8.19
C LEU A 144 -1.82 7.97 8.83
N GLN A 145 -2.05 7.74 10.13
CA GLN A 145 -1.63 6.50 10.79
C GLN A 145 -2.79 5.49 10.80
N GLY A 146 -2.61 4.36 10.11
CA GLY A 146 -3.54 3.24 10.12
C GLY A 146 -3.30 2.27 11.29
N ASN A 147 -4.19 1.28 11.42
CA ASN A 147 -3.95 0.17 12.36
C ASN A 147 -2.69 -0.62 11.93
N PRO A 148 -2.02 -1.30 12.87
CA PRO A 148 -0.87 -2.15 12.56
C PRO A 148 -1.17 -3.15 11.43
N ALA A 149 -0.23 -3.29 10.51
CA ALA A 149 -0.37 -4.16 9.35
C ALA A 149 -0.20 -5.63 9.76
N THR A 150 -1.30 -6.22 10.20
CA THR A 150 -1.42 -7.61 10.65
C THR A 150 -2.40 -8.38 9.76
N TRP A 151 -2.42 -9.70 9.88
CA TRP A 151 -3.38 -10.54 9.16
C TRP A 151 -4.84 -10.24 9.52
N THR A 152 -5.12 -9.92 10.79
CA THR A 152 -6.46 -9.50 11.23
C THR A 152 -6.88 -8.20 10.54
N GLU A 153 -5.95 -7.26 10.39
CA GLU A 153 -6.21 -6.00 9.70
C GLU A 153 -6.41 -6.22 8.19
N ALA A 154 -5.66 -7.14 7.58
CA ALA A 154 -5.85 -7.54 6.18
C ALA A 154 -7.26 -8.10 5.93
N ILE A 155 -7.74 -8.95 6.83
CA ILE A 155 -9.10 -9.49 6.76
C ILE A 155 -10.11 -8.37 6.90
N ARG A 156 -9.95 -7.46 7.86
CA ARG A 156 -10.85 -6.31 8.05
C ARG A 156 -10.90 -5.42 6.81
N VAL A 157 -9.75 -5.03 6.27
CA VAL A 157 -9.70 -4.20 5.06
C VAL A 157 -10.33 -4.94 3.89
N ALA A 158 -10.05 -6.23 3.71
CA ALA A 158 -10.67 -7.04 2.67
C ALA A 158 -12.19 -7.20 2.82
N THR A 159 -12.74 -7.15 4.04
CA THR A 159 -14.19 -7.20 4.27
C THR A 159 -14.88 -5.85 4.10
N GLU A 160 -14.23 -4.76 4.52
CA GLU A 160 -14.80 -3.40 4.46
C GLU A 160 -14.59 -2.71 3.11
N CYS A 161 -13.57 -3.08 2.33
CA CYS A 161 -13.23 -2.46 1.05
C CYS A 161 -13.67 -3.33 -0.13
N LYS A 162 -14.97 -3.35 -0.46
CA LYS A 162 -15.51 -4.17 -1.54
C LYS A 162 -15.63 -3.43 -2.86
N PHE A 163 -16.15 -2.22 -2.82
CA PHE A 163 -16.32 -1.40 -4.01
C PHE A 163 -16.32 0.08 -3.65
N VAL A 164 -16.17 0.90 -4.67
CA VAL A 164 -16.37 2.35 -4.63
C VAL A 164 -17.44 2.65 -5.66
N GLU A 165 -18.29 3.64 -5.40
CA GLU A 165 -19.32 4.05 -6.37
C GLU A 165 -18.68 4.60 -7.66
N ASP A 166 -19.40 4.52 -8.77
CA ASP A 166 -18.96 5.12 -10.05
C ASP A 166 -19.17 6.65 -10.05
N GLU A 167 -20.09 7.16 -9.24
CA GLU A 167 -20.46 8.58 -9.20
C GLU A 167 -19.91 9.32 -7.97
N GLY A 168 -19.68 10.64 -8.14
CA GLY A 168 -19.26 11.58 -7.10
C GLY A 168 -17.78 11.94 -7.15
N GLY A 169 -17.42 13.20 -6.87
CA GLY A 169 -16.03 13.69 -7.00
C GLY A 169 -15.03 13.10 -6.00
N VAL A 170 -15.50 12.81 -4.78
CA VAL A 170 -14.71 12.19 -3.70
C VAL A 170 -15.50 11.02 -3.15
N ARG A 171 -14.89 9.85 -3.10
CA ARG A 171 -15.57 8.59 -2.79
C ARG A 171 -14.80 7.82 -1.73
N PHE A 172 -15.48 6.90 -1.06
CA PHE A 172 -14.87 6.02 -0.07
C PHE A 172 -15.33 4.59 -0.35
N TYR A 173 -14.53 3.63 0.11
CA TYR A 173 -14.90 2.23 0.04
C TYR A 173 -16.21 1.94 0.79
N LYS A 174 -17.01 1.06 0.18
CA LYS A 174 -18.18 0.43 0.77
C LYS A 174 -17.95 -1.06 0.98
N ASN A 175 -18.51 -1.58 2.06
CA ASN A 175 -18.52 -3.01 2.35
C ASN A 175 -19.61 -3.73 1.54
N ALA A 176 -19.71 -5.06 1.68
CA ALA A 176 -20.69 -5.88 0.93
C ALA A 176 -22.16 -5.52 1.21
N LYS A 177 -22.44 -4.77 2.28
CA LYS A 177 -23.78 -4.26 2.63
C LYS A 177 -24.03 -2.85 2.07
N GLY A 178 -23.10 -2.29 1.29
CA GLY A 178 -23.19 -0.94 0.74
C GLY A 178 -22.89 0.17 1.75
N GLN A 179 -22.30 -0.14 2.91
CA GLN A 179 -22.02 0.82 3.97
C GLN A 179 -20.60 1.38 3.82
N ALA A 180 -20.46 2.70 3.88
CA ALA A 180 -19.17 3.38 3.90
C ALA A 180 -18.77 3.77 5.34
N ALA A 181 -17.48 3.72 5.66
CA ALA A 181 -17.00 4.17 6.97
C ALA A 181 -16.94 5.69 7.09
N LEU A 182 -16.70 6.38 5.97
CA LEU A 182 -16.67 7.84 5.87
C LEU A 182 -17.48 8.29 4.63
N VAL A 183 -17.97 9.52 4.68
CA VAL A 183 -18.62 10.20 3.55
C VAL A 183 -17.95 11.55 3.33
N PRO A 184 -17.88 12.04 2.08
CA PRO A 184 -17.30 13.35 1.79
C PRO A 184 -18.11 14.47 2.44
N VAL A 185 -17.42 15.44 3.03
CA VAL A 185 -18.02 16.67 3.54
C VAL A 185 -17.42 17.83 2.75
N PHE A 186 -18.26 18.54 2.00
CA PHE A 186 -17.85 19.72 1.25
C PHE A 186 -18.08 20.95 2.13
N SER A 187 -17.07 21.82 2.25
CA SER A 187 -17.27 23.12 2.90
C SER A 187 -18.29 23.91 2.09
N SER A 188 -19.41 24.28 2.70
CA SER A 188 -20.32 25.26 2.13
C SER A 188 -19.53 26.56 1.93
N ASN A 189 -19.38 27.01 0.68
CA ASN A 189 -18.85 28.34 0.41
C ASN A 189 -19.77 29.39 1.05
N ASN A 190 -19.47 29.81 2.28
CA ASN A 190 -19.89 31.10 2.83
C ASN A 190 -18.88 32.18 2.42
N GLY A 191 -18.60 32.27 1.12
CA GLY A 191 -17.78 33.31 0.52
C GLY A 191 -18.61 33.99 -0.55
N LYS A 192 -19.14 35.16 -0.22
CA LYS A 192 -19.92 36.04 -1.09
C LYS A 192 -19.23 36.22 -2.44
N ALA A 193 -20.03 36.11 -3.50
CA ALA A 193 -19.76 36.82 -4.73
C ALA A 193 -20.10 38.29 -4.47
N ASP A 194 -19.08 39.14 -4.40
CA ASP A 194 -19.17 40.57 -4.68
C ASP A 194 -18.36 40.83 -5.96
#